data_AF-A0A397PDD5-F1
#
_entry.id   AF-A0A397PDD5-F1
#
_cell.length_a   1.000
_cell.length_b   1.000
_cell.length_c   1.000
_cell.angle_alpha   90.00
_cell.angle_beta   90.00
_cell.angle_gamma   90.00
#
_symmetry.space_group_name_H-M   'P 1'
#
loop_
_entity.id
_entity.type
_entity.pdbx_description
1 polymer ?
#
loop_
_entity_poly.entity_id
_entity_poly.type
_entity_poly.pdbx_seq_one_letter_code
_entity_poly.pdbx_strand_id
1 'polypeptide(L)'
;MAENATIVHDRLERGRCLISRLPTIIVALSEAEYHVATILAFDPEASIPAGALVEPTPVFERRLSGSHLSYRGWMLLARACAPDLPREGDSSCLAAFLVDRVMASEPQPGAAP
;
A
#
# COMPACT_ATOMS: atom_id res chain seq x y z
N MET A 1 -26.12 8.55 8.91
CA MET A 1 -25.60 7.87 7.70
C MET A 1 -24.69 8.76 6.83
N ALA A 2 -24.82 10.09 6.85
CA ALA A 2 -23.96 10.99 6.06
C ALA A 2 -22.49 11.05 6.52
N GLU A 3 -22.24 10.97 7.83
CA GLU A 3 -20.90 11.14 8.42
C GLU A 3 -19.89 10.06 7.98
N ASN A 4 -20.36 8.82 7.83
CA ASN A 4 -19.51 7.69 7.43
C ASN A 4 -19.06 7.80 5.96
N ALA A 5 -19.92 8.34 5.08
CA ALA A 5 -19.57 8.54 3.67
C ALA A 5 -18.51 9.64 3.49
N THR A 6 -18.58 10.71 4.28
CA THR A 6 -17.58 11.79 4.26
C THR A 6 -16.21 11.32 4.72
N ILE A 7 -16.13 10.48 5.77
CA ILE A 7 -14.88 9.93 6.29
C ILE A 7 -14.22 8.99 5.26
N VAL A 8 -15.00 8.12 4.63
CA VAL A 8 -14.50 7.22 3.57
C VAL A 8 -14.01 8.02 2.37
N HIS A 9 -14.74 9.05 1.97
CA HIS A 9 -14.35 9.92 0.85
C HIS A 9 -13.02 10.64 1.13
N ASP A 10 -12.87 11.28 2.29
CA ASP A 10 -11.64 11.98 2.68
C ASP A 10 -10.43 11.03 2.77
N ARG A 11 -10.63 9.82 3.29
CA ARG A 11 -9.58 8.78 3.33
C ARG A 11 -9.11 8.40 1.92
N LEU A 12 -10.03 8.17 0.99
CA LEU A 12 -9.69 7.83 -0.39
C LEU A 12 -9.01 8.98 -1.13
N GLU A 13 -9.44 10.23 -0.91
CA GLU A 13 -8.77 11.42 -1.45
C GLU A 13 -7.32 11.52 -0.95
N ARG A 14 -7.08 11.33 0.35
CA ARG A 14 -5.72 11.27 0.91
C ARG A 14 -4.89 10.16 0.26
N GLY A 15 -5.45 8.97 0.09
CA GLY A 15 -4.79 7.86 -0.59
C GLY A 15 -4.48 8.15 -2.06
N ARG A 16 -5.38 8.82 -2.79
CA ARG A 16 -5.13 9.27 -4.17
C ARG A 16 -3.96 10.26 -4.25
N CYS A 17 -3.86 11.20 -3.32
CA CYS A 17 -2.70 12.09 -3.23
C CYS A 17 -1.40 11.33 -2.98
N LEU A 18 -1.43 10.24 -2.19
CA LEU A 18 -0.27 9.39 -1.96
C LEU A 18 0.14 8.61 -3.22
N ILE A 19 -0.81 8.15 -4.04
CA ILE A 19 -0.52 7.50 -5.32
C ILE A 19 0.32 8.40 -6.22
N SER A 20 -0.06 9.67 -6.37
CA SER A 20 0.71 10.63 -7.18
C SER A 20 2.13 10.88 -6.66
N ARG A 21 2.37 10.60 -5.38
CA ARG A 21 3.67 10.75 -4.69
C ARG A 21 4.38 9.42 -4.45
N LEU A 22 3.84 8.32 -4.95
CA LEU A 22 4.29 6.96 -4.65
C LEU A 22 5.81 6.78 -4.77
N PRO A 23 6.52 7.30 -5.79
CA PRO A 23 7.98 7.15 -5.88
C PRO A 23 8.79 7.80 -4.73
N THR A 24 8.16 8.65 -3.90
CA THR A 24 8.81 9.47 -2.87
C THR A 24 8.43 9.10 -1.43
N ILE A 25 7.54 8.13 -1.26
CA ILE A 25 7.05 7.70 0.06
C ILE A 25 7.66 6.36 0.47
N ILE A 26 7.69 6.12 1.78
CA ILE A 26 8.05 4.83 2.37
C ILE A 26 6.75 4.13 2.80
N VAL A 27 6.59 2.88 2.38
CA VAL A 27 5.44 2.04 2.70
C VAL A 27 5.86 0.97 3.71
N ALA A 28 5.14 0.90 4.83
CA ALA A 28 5.32 -0.12 5.85
C ALA A 28 4.56 -1.41 5.48
N LEU A 29 5.28 -2.52 5.46
CA LEU A 29 4.80 -3.84 5.07
C LEU A 29 5.01 -4.85 6.20
N SER A 30 4.13 -5.83 6.28
CA SER A 30 4.34 -7.04 7.05
C SER A 30 5.35 -7.93 6.34
N GLU A 31 5.82 -8.98 7.01
CA GLU A 31 6.75 -9.92 6.39
C GLU A 31 6.14 -10.62 5.16
N ALA A 32 4.87 -11.04 5.25
CA ALA A 32 4.18 -11.70 4.14
C ALA A 32 4.02 -10.76 2.93
N GLU A 33 3.67 -9.49 3.17
CA GLU A 33 3.54 -8.48 2.12
C GLU A 33 4.89 -8.13 1.50
N TYR A 34 5.96 -8.06 2.30
CA TYR A 34 7.31 -7.83 1.79
C TYR A 34 7.78 -8.98 0.90
N HIS A 35 7.46 -10.23 1.25
CA HIS A 35 7.73 -11.38 0.39
C HIS A 35 6.98 -11.30 -0.93
N VAL A 36 5.68 -10.96 -0.91
CA VAL A 36 4.90 -10.77 -2.14
C VAL A 36 5.42 -9.59 -2.97
N ALA A 37 5.79 -8.49 -2.33
CA ALA A 37 6.43 -7.34 -2.99
C ALA A 37 7.73 -7.76 -3.69
N THR A 38 8.55 -8.57 -3.01
CA THR A 38 9.79 -9.12 -3.60
C THR A 38 9.47 -9.97 -4.83
N ILE A 39 8.47 -10.87 -4.76
CA ILE A 39 8.03 -11.67 -5.91
C ILE A 39 7.62 -10.75 -7.07
N LEU A 40 6.80 -9.72 -6.81
CA LEU A 40 6.32 -8.78 -7.83
C LEU A 40 7.43 -7.89 -8.40
N ALA A 41 8.50 -7.63 -7.65
CA ALA A 41 9.67 -6.92 -8.15
C ALA A 41 10.47 -7.75 -9.17
N PHE A 42 10.51 -9.08 -8.97
CA PHE A 42 11.19 -10.03 -9.88
C PHE A 42 10.29 -10.48 -11.05
N ASP A 43 9.02 -10.76 -10.78
CA ASP A 43 8.00 -11.17 -11.76
C ASP A 43 6.76 -10.27 -11.62
N PRO A 44 6.69 -9.16 -12.38
CA PRO A 44 5.54 -8.25 -12.39
C PRO A 44 4.24 -8.89 -12.87
N GLU A 45 4.29 -10.06 -13.51
CA GLU A 45 3.14 -10.80 -14.01
C GLU A 45 2.71 -11.94 -13.07
N ALA A 46 3.37 -12.08 -11.91
CA ALA A 46 3.03 -13.09 -10.92
C ALA A 46 1.55 -13.01 -10.52
N SER A 47 0.87 -14.15 -10.60
CA SER A 47 -0.55 -14.23 -10.26
C SER A 47 -0.75 -14.33 -8.76
N ILE A 48 -1.00 -13.18 -8.11
CA ILE A 48 -1.37 -13.12 -6.69
C ILE A 48 -2.89 -13.05 -6.54
N PRO A 49 -3.53 -14.02 -5.83
CA PRO A 49 -4.97 -13.97 -5.57
C PRO A 49 -5.36 -12.72 -4.75
N ALA A 50 -6.53 -12.16 -5.03
CA ALA A 50 -7.10 -11.13 -4.16
C ALA A 50 -7.38 -11.72 -2.77
N GLY A 51 -7.17 -10.91 -1.75
CA GLY A 51 -7.36 -11.35 -0.36
C GLY A 51 -6.39 -12.43 0.14
N ALA A 52 -5.34 -12.77 -0.62
CA ALA A 52 -4.35 -13.77 -0.21
C ALA A 52 -3.59 -13.38 1.09
N LEU A 53 -3.62 -12.10 1.48
CA LEU A 53 -2.91 -11.52 2.62
C LEU A 53 -3.86 -10.93 3.67
N VAL A 54 -5.11 -11.42 3.73
CA VAL A 54 -6.16 -10.90 4.65
C VAL A 54 -5.91 -11.26 6.11
N GLU A 55 -5.09 -12.28 6.35
CA GLU A 55 -4.78 -12.70 7.71
C GLU A 55 -4.12 -11.55 8.49
N PRO A 56 -4.59 -11.27 9.72
CA PRO A 56 -4.06 -10.17 10.52
C PRO A 56 -2.60 -10.45 10.84
N THR A 57 -1.71 -9.70 10.19
CA THR A 57 -0.30 -9.63 10.56
C THR A 57 -0.12 -8.44 11.50
N PRO A 58 0.22 -8.65 12.79
CA PRO A 58 0.18 -7.58 13.79
C PRO A 58 1.35 -6.59 13.70
N VAL A 59 2.26 -6.76 12.73
CA VAL A 59 3.57 -6.08 12.72
C VAL A 59 3.96 -5.64 11.30
N PHE A 60 4.12 -4.32 11.11
CA PHE A 60 4.56 -3.69 9.85
C PHE A 60 5.99 -3.14 9.98
N GLU A 61 6.96 -4.05 10.15
CA GLU A 61 8.37 -3.69 10.40
C GLU A 61 9.20 -3.48 9.13
N ARG A 62 8.74 -3.98 7.98
CA ARG A 62 9.48 -3.87 6.72
C ARG A 62 9.17 -2.54 6.05
N ARG A 63 10.21 -1.81 5.67
CA ARG A 63 10.08 -0.52 4.97
C ARG A 63 10.46 -0.71 3.51
N LEU A 64 9.58 -0.31 2.61
CA LEU A 64 9.83 -0.38 1.17
C LEU A 64 9.60 1.00 0.53
N SER A 65 10.57 1.45 -0.27
CA SER A 65 10.38 2.65 -1.09
C SER A 65 9.24 2.41 -2.07
N GLY A 66 8.33 3.38 -2.23
CA GLY A 66 7.29 3.30 -3.24
C GLY A 66 7.83 3.26 -4.68
N SER A 67 9.11 3.56 -4.90
CA SER A 67 9.80 3.36 -6.19
C SER A 67 10.22 1.90 -6.45
N HIS A 68 10.07 0.99 -5.49
CA HIS A 68 10.57 -0.39 -5.58
C HIS A 68 9.71 -1.28 -6.49
N LEU A 69 8.42 -0.99 -6.61
CA LEU A 69 7.51 -1.68 -7.52
C LEU A 69 6.98 -0.71 -8.57
N SER A 70 6.60 -1.26 -9.72
CA SER A 70 5.75 -0.53 -10.67
C SER A 70 4.41 -0.19 -10.02
N TYR A 71 3.70 0.80 -10.58
CA TYR A 71 2.33 1.13 -10.16
C TYR A 71 1.42 -0.11 -10.15
N ARG A 72 1.57 -0.99 -11.16
CA ARG A 72 0.83 -2.25 -11.23
C ARG A 72 1.20 -3.22 -10.11
N GLY A 73 2.48 -3.36 -9.77
CA GLY A 73 2.92 -4.19 -8.65
C GLY A 73 2.30 -3.73 -7.33
N TRP A 74 2.27 -2.42 -7.08
CA TRP A 74 1.59 -1.85 -5.92
C TRP A 74 0.08 -2.12 -5.90
N MET A 75 -0.60 -2.02 -7.05
CA MET A 75 -2.02 -2.36 -7.15
C MET A 75 -2.28 -3.85 -6.83
N LEU A 76 -1.45 -4.75 -7.36
CA LEU A 76 -1.59 -6.20 -7.11
C LEU A 76 -1.37 -6.53 -5.63
N LEU A 77 -0.38 -5.91 -5.00
CA LEU A 77 -0.14 -6.07 -3.55
C LEU A 77 -1.32 -5.55 -2.73
N ALA A 78 -1.80 -4.33 -3.01
CA ALA A 78 -2.95 -3.77 -2.30
C ALA A 78 -4.21 -4.63 -2.44
N ARG A 79 -4.44 -5.21 -3.63
CA ARG A 79 -5.53 -6.16 -3.89
C ARG A 79 -5.35 -7.48 -3.14
N ALA A 80 -4.12 -7.96 -2.97
CA ALA A 80 -3.85 -9.15 -2.16
C ALA A 80 -4.21 -8.94 -0.68
N CYS A 81 -4.10 -7.71 -0.17
CA CYS A 81 -4.49 -7.35 1.20
C CYS A 81 -6.00 -7.05 1.37
N ALA A 82 -6.77 -6.95 0.28
CA ALA A 82 -8.18 -6.56 0.31
C ALA A 82 -9.09 -7.73 -0.14
N PRO A 83 -9.94 -8.29 0.76
CA PRO A 83 -10.86 -9.37 0.41
C PRO A 83 -12.11 -8.87 -0.35
N ASP A 84 -12.60 -7.67 -0.02
CA ASP A 84 -13.97 -7.25 -0.31
C ASP A 84 -14.10 -6.06 -1.29
N LEU A 85 -12.99 -5.59 -1.87
CA LEU A 85 -13.04 -4.47 -2.82
C LEU A 85 -13.30 -5.01 -4.24
N PRO A 86 -14.37 -4.56 -4.94
CA PRO A 86 -14.65 -5.00 -6.29
C PRO A 86 -13.49 -4.63 -7.24
N ARG A 87 -13.29 -5.47 -8.26
CA ARG A 87 -12.23 -5.35 -9.28
C ARG A 87 -12.19 -4.00 -10.00
N GLU A 88 -13.28 -3.24 -9.99
CA GLU A 88 -13.36 -1.88 -10.55
C GLU A 88 -12.67 -0.81 -9.69
N GLY A 89 -12.21 -1.17 -8.50
CA GLY A 89 -11.61 -0.25 -7.52
C GLY A 89 -10.11 -0.42 -7.31
N ASP A 90 -9.31 -0.94 -8.25
CA ASP A 90 -7.86 -1.21 -8.03
C ASP A 90 -7.08 0.02 -7.52
N SER A 91 -7.40 1.22 -8.02
CA SER A 91 -6.84 2.48 -7.52
C SER A 91 -7.36 2.86 -6.13
N SER A 92 -8.58 2.46 -5.79
CA SER A 92 -9.18 2.65 -4.45
C SER A 92 -8.59 1.67 -3.44
N CYS A 93 -8.29 0.43 -3.83
CA CYS A 93 -7.52 -0.53 -3.03
C CYS A 93 -6.15 0.04 -2.70
N LEU A 94 -5.44 0.54 -3.72
CA LEU A 94 -4.13 1.14 -3.51
C LEU A 94 -4.21 2.40 -2.65
N ALA A 95 -5.21 3.27 -2.87
CA ALA A 95 -5.41 4.45 -2.05
C ALA A 95 -5.64 4.10 -0.57
N ALA A 96 -6.54 3.16 -0.30
CA ALA A 96 -6.83 2.70 1.06
C ALA A 96 -5.60 2.07 1.72
N PHE A 97 -4.91 1.18 0.99
CA PHE A 97 -3.68 0.54 1.43
C PHE A 97 -2.60 1.56 1.78
N LEU A 98 -2.34 2.54 0.92
CA LEU A 98 -1.30 3.55 1.18
C LEU A 98 -1.62 4.43 2.39
N VAL A 99 -2.89 4.73 2.67
CA VAL A 99 -3.24 5.50 3.88
C VAL A 99 -2.88 4.76 5.16
N ASP A 100 -3.09 3.44 5.19
CA ASP A 100 -2.75 2.63 6.36
C ASP A 100 -1.25 2.42 6.52
N ARG A 101 -0.50 2.50 5.42
CA ARG A 101 0.88 2.01 5.36
C ARG A 101 1.93 3.07 5.10
N VAL A 102 1.55 4.27 4.69
CA VAL A 102 2.52 5.34 4.49
C VAL A 102 3.15 5.69 5.84
N MET A 103 4.46 5.51 5.93
CA MET A 103 5.22 6.14 7.00
C MET A 103 5.46 7.57 6.57
N ALA A 104 5.20 8.54 7.45
CA ALA A 104 5.71 9.88 7.23
C ALA A 104 7.22 9.74 6.98
N SER A 105 7.68 10.18 5.81
CA SER A 105 9.11 10.33 5.57
C SER A 105 9.57 11.43 6.53
N GLU A 106 9.96 11.08 7.75
CA GLU A 106 10.69 12.00 8.61
C GLU A 106 11.96 12.39 7.84
N PRO A 107 12.24 13.68 7.59
CA PRO A 107 13.61 14.06 7.37
C PRO A 107 14.31 13.77 8.70
N GLN A 108 15.23 12.80 8.77
CA GLN A 108 16.05 12.64 9.98
C GLN A 108 16.79 13.96 10.23
N PRO A 109 16.42 14.75 11.25
CA PRO A 109 17.15 15.96 11.57
C PRO A 109 18.24 15.54 12.55
N GLY A 110 19.46 15.39 12.06
CA GLY A 110 20.65 15.28 12.90
C GLY A 110 21.05 13.86 13.28
N ALA A 111 21.80 13.21 12.40
CA ALA A 111 22.84 12.28 12.81
C ALA A 111 23.99 12.35 11.80
N ALA A 112 24.81 13.39 11.94
CA ALA A 112 26.14 13.46 11.36
C ALA A 112 27.02 14.31 12.29
N PRO A 113 28.35 14.13 12.30
CA PRO A 113 29.15 12.91 12.14
C PRO A 113 29.68 12.36 13.48
#